data_AF-A0A645ACB4-F1
#
_entry.id   AF-A0A645ACB4-F1
#
_cell.length_a   1.000
_cell.length_b   1.000
_cell.length_c   1.000
_cell.angle_alpha   90.00
_cell.angle_beta   90.00
_cell.angle_gamma   90.00
#
_symmetry.space_group_name_H-M   'P 1'
#
loop_
_entity.id
_entity.type
_entity.pdbx_description
1 polymer ?
#
loop_
_entity_poly.entity_id
_entity_poly.type
_entity_poly.pdbx_seq_one_letter_code
_entity_poly.pdbx_strand_id
1 'polypeptide(L)'
;MGPVRKLMTNRYVATVLTLGAGWLLCLGGYKNVWPLFGSANQLLAALVLIALAVFLRTTGRSGWMLYVPMGVMLVVTFTALVQALIGIGKKIFITGDFVFLTDGLQLIVALALTCLGVLVAASCFKKLAAPKEEEVKKAA
;
A
#
# COMPACT_ATOMS: atom_id res chain seq x y z
N MET A 1 30.37 5.65 5.45
CA MET A 1 28.90 5.71 5.70
C MET A 1 28.62 6.95 6.55
N GLY A 2 27.78 7.89 6.09
CA GLY A 2 27.55 9.15 6.80
C GLY A 2 26.95 8.97 8.21
N PRO A 3 27.17 9.94 9.12
CA PRO A 3 26.75 9.85 10.54
C PRO A 3 25.23 9.68 10.70
N VAL A 4 24.44 10.33 9.84
CA VAL A 4 22.97 10.20 9.79
C VAL A 4 22.54 8.77 9.46
N ARG A 5 23.22 8.12 8.49
CA ARG A 5 22.94 6.72 8.12
C ARG A 5 23.26 5.77 9.28
N LYS A 6 24.32 6.04 10.06
CA LYS A 6 24.68 5.22 11.23
C LYS A 6 23.67 5.35 12.37
N LEU A 7 23.07 6.54 12.55
CA LEU A 7 22.00 6.79 13.52
C LEU A 7 20.68 6.09 13.10
N MET A 8 20.25 6.26 11.85
CA MET A 8 18.99 5.67 11.34
C MET A 8 19.04 4.14 11.15
N THR A 9 20.24 3.54 11.04
CA THR A 9 20.41 2.08 10.91
C THR A 9 20.64 1.39 12.27
N ASN A 10 20.70 2.13 13.38
CA ASN A 10 20.88 1.54 14.71
C ASN A 10 19.58 0.84 15.16
N ARG A 11 19.68 -0.43 15.58
CA ARG A 11 18.54 -1.26 16.02
C ARG A 11 17.64 -0.53 17.01
N TYR A 12 18.21 0.20 17.96
CA TYR A 12 17.45 0.88 19.01
C TYR A 12 16.68 2.07 18.48
N VAL A 13 17.28 2.84 17.57
CA VAL A 13 16.63 3.99 16.92
C VAL A 13 15.51 3.49 16.01
N ALA A 14 15.75 2.44 15.22
CA ALA A 14 14.73 1.84 14.36
C ALA A 14 13.54 1.31 15.17
N THR A 15 13.79 0.61 16.29
CA THR A 15 12.72 0.10 17.17
C THR A 15 11.94 1.23 17.85
N VAL A 16 12.59 2.27 18.36
CA VAL A 16 11.89 3.40 18.99
C VAL A 16 11.04 4.14 17.98
N LEU A 17 11.53 4.32 16.75
CA LEU A 17 10.82 5.02 15.69
C LEU A 17 9.59 4.22 15.21
N THR A 18 9.72 2.91 15.03
CA THR A 18 8.58 2.05 14.65
C THR A 18 7.55 1.93 15.77
N LEU A 19 7.98 1.77 17.02
CA LEU A 19 7.08 1.75 18.17
C LEU A 19 6.39 3.10 18.38
N GLY A 20 7.11 4.22 18.19
CA GLY A 20 6.54 5.56 18.27
C GLY A 20 5.47 5.82 17.22
N ALA A 21 5.71 5.41 15.98
CA ALA A 21 4.71 5.48 14.92
C ALA A 21 3.48 4.59 15.21
N GLY A 22 3.69 3.37 15.73
CA GLY A 22 2.62 2.48 16.15
C GLY A 22 1.78 3.05 17.30
N TRP A 23 2.43 3.65 18.29
CA TRP A 23 1.78 4.32 19.40
C TRP A 23 0.93 5.52 18.94
N LEU A 24 1.47 6.36 18.06
CA LEU A 24 0.73 7.47 17.46
C LEU A 24 -0.52 7.00 16.71
N LEU A 25 -0.44 5.87 16.01
CA LEU A 25 -1.60 5.27 15.37
C LEU A 25 -2.66 4.81 16.38
N CYS A 26 -2.27 4.25 17.53
CA CYS A 26 -3.22 3.89 18.59
C CYS A 26 -3.98 5.11 19.17
N LEU A 27 -3.35 6.29 19.19
CA LEU A 27 -3.99 7.55 19.61
C LEU A 27 -5.02 8.07 18.59
N GLY A 28 -4.97 7.58 17.34
CA GLY A 28 -5.90 7.93 16.26
C GLY A 28 -7.33 7.39 16.41
N GLY A 29 -7.57 6.56 17.43
CA GLY A 29 -8.87 5.95 17.72
C GLY A 29 -9.15 4.69 16.91
N TYR A 30 -9.56 3.61 17.59
CA TYR A 30 -9.75 2.28 17.00
C TYR A 30 -10.63 2.27 15.74
N LYS A 31 -11.74 3.01 15.75
CA LYS A 31 -12.70 3.06 14.62
C LYS A 31 -12.13 3.69 13.35
N ASN A 32 -11.16 4.58 13.47
CA ASN A 32 -10.52 5.30 12.37
C ASN A 32 -9.32 4.49 11.83
N VAL A 33 -8.61 3.82 12.72
CA VAL A 33 -7.41 3.02 12.41
C VAL A 33 -7.76 1.67 11.76
N TRP A 34 -8.86 1.04 12.18
CA TRP A 34 -9.23 -0.29 11.71
C TRP A 34 -9.46 -0.40 10.19
N PRO A 35 -10.24 0.49 9.55
CA PRO A 35 -10.38 0.48 8.09
C PRO A 35 -9.06 0.69 7.35
N LEU A 36 -8.14 1.42 7.97
CA LEU A 36 -6.81 1.70 7.42
C LEU A 36 -5.93 0.46 7.35
N PHE A 37 -5.96 -0.39 8.38
CA PHE A 37 -5.30 -1.68 8.35
C PHE A 37 -5.93 -2.61 7.31
N GLY A 38 -7.25 -2.56 7.15
CA GLY A 38 -7.96 -3.31 6.11
C GLY A 38 -7.46 -2.98 4.70
N SER A 39 -7.38 -1.68 4.36
CA SER A 39 -6.89 -1.25 3.04
C SER A 39 -5.39 -1.50 2.84
N ALA A 40 -4.56 -1.35 3.87
CA ALA A 40 -3.14 -1.69 3.81
C ALA A 40 -2.93 -3.20 3.51
N ASN A 41 -3.73 -4.06 4.14
CA ASN A 41 -3.65 -5.51 3.92
C ASN A 41 -4.10 -5.91 2.52
N GLN A 42 -5.13 -5.24 1.97
CA GLN A 42 -5.54 -5.43 0.59
C GLN A 42 -4.43 -5.05 -0.40
N LEU A 43 -3.70 -3.97 -0.11
CA LEU A 43 -2.56 -3.54 -0.91
C LEU A 43 -1.41 -4.56 -0.87
N LEU A 44 -1.09 -5.11 0.31
CA LEU A 44 -0.09 -6.17 0.44
C LEU A 44 -0.49 -7.43 -0.35
N ALA A 45 -1.77 -7.81 -0.30
CA ALA A 45 -2.29 -8.93 -1.10
C ALA A 45 -2.14 -8.66 -2.60
N ALA A 46 -2.43 -7.45 -3.07
CA ALA A 46 -2.22 -7.06 -4.46
C ALA A 46 -0.74 -7.16 -4.88
N LEU A 47 0.20 -6.70 -4.05
CA LEU A 47 1.64 -6.81 -4.29
C LEU A 47 2.11 -8.27 -4.46
N VAL A 48 1.64 -9.17 -3.59
CA VAL A 48 1.98 -10.60 -3.65
C VAL A 48 1.42 -11.23 -4.92
N LEU A 49 0.16 -10.93 -5.28
CA LEU A 49 -0.46 -11.46 -6.50
C LEU A 49 0.25 -10.96 -7.77
N ILE A 50 0.74 -9.72 -7.78
CA ILE A 50 1.56 -9.19 -8.88
C ILE A 50 2.90 -9.93 -8.97
N ALA A 51 3.57 -10.16 -7.84
CA ALA A 51 4.83 -10.91 -7.81
C ALA A 51 4.63 -12.34 -8.37
N LEU A 52 3.54 -13.00 -7.99
CA LEU A 52 3.17 -14.32 -8.49
C LEU A 52 2.77 -14.31 -9.96
N ALA A 53 2.05 -13.30 -10.43
CA ALA A 53 1.70 -13.15 -11.85
C ALA A 53 2.94 -12.98 -12.74
N VAL A 54 3.90 -12.17 -12.28
CA VAL A 54 5.21 -12.02 -12.96
C VAL A 54 5.98 -13.35 -12.94
N PHE A 55 5.99 -14.06 -11.81
CA PHE A 55 6.64 -15.37 -11.70
C PHE A 55 6.03 -16.44 -12.61
N LEU A 56 4.70 -16.50 -12.73
CA LEU A 56 4.02 -17.44 -13.63
C LEU A 56 4.29 -17.11 -15.10
N ARG A 57 4.39 -15.81 -15.41
CA ARG A 57 4.76 -15.34 -16.75
C ARG A 57 6.19 -15.72 -17.13
N THR A 58 7.16 -15.59 -16.21
CA THR A 58 8.55 -16.02 -16.48
C THR A 58 8.72 -17.54 -16.53
N THR A 59 7.85 -18.31 -15.88
CA THR A 59 7.88 -19.78 -15.87
C THR A 59 7.03 -20.45 -16.96
N GLY A 60 6.33 -19.67 -17.81
CA GLY A 60 5.62 -20.17 -18.98
C GLY A 60 4.37 -21.03 -18.68
N ARG A 61 3.88 -21.05 -17.44
CA ARG A 61 2.67 -21.81 -17.05
C ARG A 61 1.40 -20.98 -17.23
N SER A 62 0.28 -21.66 -17.52
CA SER A 62 -1.05 -21.03 -17.62
C SER A 62 -1.43 -20.37 -16.30
N GLY A 63 -1.34 -19.04 -16.24
CA GLY A 63 -1.64 -18.22 -15.07
C GLY A 63 -3.10 -17.75 -14.97
N TRP A 64 -4.00 -18.30 -15.79
CA TRP A 64 -5.39 -17.83 -15.89
C TRP A 64 -6.14 -17.82 -14.55
N MET A 65 -5.91 -18.84 -13.72
CA MET A 65 -6.50 -18.95 -12.37
C MET A 65 -5.96 -17.90 -11.40
N LEU A 66 -4.83 -17.24 -11.70
CA LEU A 66 -4.19 -16.23 -10.86
C LEU A 66 -4.48 -14.79 -11.32
N TYR A 67 -4.64 -14.58 -12.64
CA TYR A 67 -4.97 -13.28 -13.20
C TYR A 67 -6.35 -12.77 -12.75
N VAL A 68 -7.32 -13.67 -12.57
CA VAL A 68 -8.67 -13.32 -12.10
C VAL A 68 -8.66 -12.80 -10.65
N PRO A 69 -8.11 -13.52 -9.64
CA PRO A 69 -7.94 -13.00 -8.29
C PRO A 69 -7.14 -11.69 -8.23
N MET A 70 -6.10 -11.57 -9.07
CA MET A 70 -5.29 -10.35 -9.16
C MET A 70 -6.10 -9.14 -9.63
N GLY A 71 -6.91 -9.30 -10.69
CA GLY A 71 -7.77 -8.24 -11.20
C GLY A 71 -8.83 -7.80 -10.18
N VAL A 72 -9.50 -8.76 -9.54
CA VAL A 72 -10.52 -8.49 -8.52
C VAL A 72 -9.91 -7.77 -7.31
N MET A 73 -8.76 -8.23 -6.82
CA MET A 73 -8.07 -7.58 -5.70
C MET A 73 -7.68 -6.14 -6.05
N LEU A 74 -7.15 -5.88 -7.25
CA LEU A 74 -6.83 -4.50 -7.66
C LEU A 74 -8.08 -3.61 -7.68
N VAL A 75 -9.19 -4.09 -8.26
CA VAL A 75 -10.45 -3.32 -8.29
C VAL A 75 -10.94 -3.03 -6.87
N VAL A 76 -11.02 -4.04 -6.01
CA VAL A 76 -11.46 -3.88 -4.62
C VAL A 76 -10.56 -2.90 -3.86
N THR A 77 -9.24 -2.98 -4.05
CA THR A 77 -8.29 -2.09 -3.38
C THR A 77 -8.46 -0.63 -3.84
N PHE A 78 -8.64 -0.40 -5.15
CA PHE A 78 -8.91 0.94 -5.67
C PHE A 78 -10.24 1.50 -5.18
N THR A 79 -11.31 0.69 -5.19
CA THR A 79 -12.61 1.12 -4.66
C THR A 79 -12.52 1.47 -3.17
N ALA A 80 -11.82 0.66 -2.37
CA ALA A 80 -11.62 0.93 -0.94
C ALA A 80 -10.82 2.21 -0.69
N LEU A 81 -9.78 2.49 -1.48
CA LEU A 81 -8.99 3.73 -1.38
C LEU A 81 -9.83 4.97 -1.73
N VAL A 82 -10.63 4.91 -2.80
CA VAL A 82 -11.54 6.01 -3.18
C VAL A 82 -12.59 6.26 -2.10
N GLN A 83 -13.17 5.19 -1.54
CA GLN A 83 -14.12 5.31 -0.42
C GLN A 83 -13.48 5.95 0.82
N ALA A 84 -12.23 5.60 1.14
CA ALA A 84 -11.50 6.21 2.25
C ALA A 84 -11.28 7.72 2.03
N LEU A 85 -10.90 8.14 0.82
CA LEU A 85 -10.71 9.55 0.48
C LEU A 85 -12.02 10.34 0.54
N ILE A 86 -13.13 9.79 0.02
CA ILE A 86 -14.45 10.42 0.09
C ILE A 86 -14.92 10.53 1.56
N GLY A 87 -14.71 9.48 2.37
CA GLY A 87 -15.08 9.49 3.79
C GLY A 87 -14.37 10.59 4.57
N ILE A 88 -13.07 10.77 4.33
CA ILE A 88 -12.26 11.82 4.96
C ILE A 88 -12.65 13.21 4.42
N GLY A 89 -12.89 13.34 3.12
CA GLY A 89 -13.35 14.59 2.51
C GLY A 89 -14.69 15.05 3.08
N LYS A 90 -15.64 14.15 3.31
CA LYS A 90 -16.91 14.48 3.98
C LYS A 90 -16.70 14.99 5.41
N LYS A 91 -15.81 14.38 6.19
CA LYS A 91 -15.52 14.85 7.56
C LYS A 91 -14.91 16.26 7.58
N ILE A 92 -14.02 16.57 6.64
CA ILE A 92 -13.34 17.88 6.53
C ILE A 92 -14.30 18.97 6.05
N PHE A 93 -15.12 18.70 5.03
CA PHE A 93 -15.92 19.73 4.36
C PHE A 93 -17.38 19.85 4.84
N ILE A 94 -17.94 18.80 5.48
CA ILE A 94 -19.38 18.76 5.81
C ILE A 94 -19.61 18.81 7.33
N THR A 95 -18.79 18.14 8.12
CA THR A 95 -19.08 17.94 9.56
C THR A 95 -18.28 18.87 10.48
N GLY A 96 -17.13 19.40 10.03
CA GLY A 96 -16.34 20.37 10.81
C GLY A 96 -15.64 19.81 12.06
N ASP A 97 -15.88 18.55 12.40
CA ASP A 97 -15.41 17.85 13.60
C ASP A 97 -14.02 17.22 13.40
N PHE A 98 -13.13 17.96 12.72
CA PHE A 98 -11.82 17.45 12.31
C PHE A 98 -10.84 17.47 13.48
N VAL A 99 -10.54 16.29 14.02
CA VAL A 99 -9.51 16.13 15.04
C VAL A 99 -8.21 15.75 14.33
N PHE A 100 -7.24 16.67 14.30
CA PHE A 100 -5.96 16.48 13.60
C PHE A 100 -5.23 15.19 14.02
N LEU A 101 -5.31 14.82 15.30
CA LEU A 101 -4.69 13.61 15.84
C LEU A 101 -5.31 12.31 15.29
N THR A 102 -6.61 12.30 14.99
CA THR A 102 -7.32 11.09 14.55
C THR A 102 -7.57 11.10 13.04
N ASP A 103 -8.20 12.15 12.53
CA ASP A 103 -8.57 12.27 11.12
C ASP A 103 -7.39 12.75 10.27
N GLY A 104 -6.50 13.58 10.82
CA GLY A 104 -5.28 14.02 10.14
C GLY A 104 -4.26 12.90 9.97
N LEU A 105 -4.06 12.09 11.01
CA LEU A 105 -3.21 10.90 10.93
C LEU A 105 -3.75 9.87 9.93
N GLN A 106 -5.06 9.62 9.96
CA GLN A 106 -5.74 8.77 8.99
C GLN A 106 -5.60 9.30 7.55
N LEU A 107 -5.73 10.61 7.35
CA LEU A 107 -5.54 11.24 6.03
C LEU A 107 -4.12 11.04 5.51
N ILE A 108 -3.10 11.27 6.34
CA ILE A 108 -1.69 11.11 5.95
C ILE A 108 -1.42 9.68 5.50
N VAL A 109 -1.85 8.70 6.31
CA VAL A 109 -1.59 7.29 6.00
C VAL A 109 -2.46 6.78 4.85
N ALA A 110 -3.72 7.24 4.71
CA ALA A 110 -4.55 6.94 3.55
C ALA A 110 -3.96 7.49 2.25
N LEU A 111 -3.41 8.72 2.25
CA LEU A 111 -2.69 9.28 1.11
C LEU A 111 -1.43 8.49 0.78
N ALA A 112 -0.66 8.09 1.80
CA ALA A 112 0.52 7.26 1.60
C ALA A 112 0.17 5.92 0.95
N LEU A 113 -0.86 5.23 1.44
CA LEU A 113 -1.36 3.98 0.86
C LEU A 113 -1.92 4.18 -0.55
N THR A 114 -2.63 5.28 -0.82
CA THR A 114 -3.14 5.60 -2.15
C THR A 114 -2.00 5.78 -3.15
N CYS A 115 -0.98 6.56 -2.77
CA CYS A 115 0.21 6.77 -3.60
C CYS A 115 0.90 5.43 -3.89
N LEU A 116 1.10 4.61 -2.86
CA LEU A 116 1.70 3.27 -3.01
C LEU A 116 0.84 2.38 -3.93
N GLY A 117 -0.48 2.40 -3.77
CA GLY A 117 -1.41 1.64 -4.61
C GLY A 117 -1.33 2.04 -6.09
N VAL A 118 -1.28 3.35 -6.38
CA VAL A 118 -1.11 3.86 -7.74
C VAL A 118 0.24 3.45 -8.33
N LEU A 119 1.33 3.56 -7.56
CA LEU A 119 2.67 3.14 -8.00
C LEU A 119 2.72 1.64 -8.32
N VAL A 120 2.09 0.82 -7.49
CA VAL A 120 2.01 -0.64 -7.67
C VAL A 120 1.18 -0.99 -8.90
N ALA A 121 0.03 -0.35 -9.08
CA ALA A 121 -0.80 -0.55 -10.27
C ALA A 121 -0.05 -0.16 -11.54
N ALA A 122 0.59 1.02 -11.55
CA ALA A 122 1.41 1.47 -12.67
C ALA A 122 2.57 0.51 -12.96
N SER A 123 3.22 -0.01 -11.91
CA SER A 123 4.30 -1.00 -12.07
C SER A 123 3.80 -2.34 -12.62
N CYS A 124 2.60 -2.77 -12.20
CA CYS A 124 1.94 -3.96 -12.70
C CYS A 124 1.60 -3.83 -14.19
N PHE A 125 0.92 -2.75 -14.59
CA PHE A 125 0.58 -2.50 -15.98
C PHE A 125 1.83 -2.39 -16.86
N LYS A 126 2.88 -1.71 -16.39
CA LYS A 126 4.17 -1.65 -17.11
C LYS A 126 4.81 -3.03 -17.27
N LYS A 127 4.86 -3.86 -16.22
CA LYS A 127 5.42 -5.22 -16.31
C LYS A 127 4.58 -6.13 -17.21
N LEU A 128 3.25 -6.05 -17.13
CA LEU A 128 2.38 -6.86 -17.97
C LEU A 128 2.43 -6.44 -19.45
N ALA A 129 2.61 -5.15 -19.73
CA ALA A 129 2.75 -4.62 -21.09
C ALA A 129 4.16 -4.77 -21.68
N ALA A 130 5.20 -5.03 -20.87
CA ALA A 130 6.56 -5.21 -21.36
C ALA A 130 6.68 -6.46 -22.24
N PRO A 131 7.36 -6.39 -23.41
CA PRO A 131 7.54 -7.54 -24.29
C PRO A 131 8.39 -8.63 -23.61
N LYS A 132 8.10 -9.92 -23.92
CA LYS A 132 8.67 -11.12 -23.28
C LYS A 132 10.22 -11.13 -23.19
N GLU A 133 10.91 -10.45 -24.10
CA GLU A 133 12.37 -10.45 -24.21
C GLU A 133 13.07 -9.61 -23.11
N GLU A 134 12.40 -8.60 -22.56
CA GLU A 134 12.94 -7.76 -21.47
C GLU A 134 12.85 -8.44 -20.10
N GLU A 135 11.90 -9.36 -19.91
CA GLU A 135 11.67 -10.05 -18.63
C GLU A 135 12.68 -11.19 -18.39
N VAL A 136 13.11 -11.90 -19.43
CA VAL A 136 14.13 -12.95 -19.33
C VAL A 136 15.49 -12.35 -18.95
N LYS A 137 15.82 -11.15 -19.44
CA LYS A 137 17.08 -10.45 -19.15
C LYS A 137 17.19 -9.87 -17.74
N LYS A 138 16.07 -9.66 -17.04
CA LYS A 138 16.04 -9.16 -15.64
C LYS A 138 15.94 -10.27 -14.59
N ALA A 139 15.60 -11.49 -15.00
CA ALA A 139 15.46 -12.65 -14.13
C ALA A 139 16.67 -13.61 -14.19
N ALA A 140 17.58 -13.41 -15.15
CA ALA A 140 18.90 -14.05 -15.25
C ALA A 140 19.99 -13.15 -14.66
#